data_AF-A0A135UJ16-F1
#
_entry.id   AF-A0A135UJ16-F1
#
_cell.length_a   1.000
_cell.length_b   1.000
_cell.length_c   1.000
_cell.angle_alpha   90.00
_cell.angle_beta   90.00
_cell.angle_gamma   90.00
#
_symmetry.space_group_name_H-M   'P 1'
#
loop_
_entity.id
_entity.type
_entity.pdbx_description
1 polymer ?
#
loop_
_entity_poly.entity_id
_entity_poly.type
_entity_poly.pdbx_seq_one_letter_code
_entity_poly.pdbx_strand_id
1 'polypeptide(L)'
;MAEEAKPAKRAAVIGLGPAGVITIKALAKEQAFDIIRVFERREAPGGCWLGEEKPPPIIQPSELDLLSSRTTDPQLPAIPSNLPAQLPKPP
;
A
#
# COMPACT_ATOMS: atom_id res chain seq x y z
N MET A 1 -18.79 -23.09 -21.40
CA MET A 1 -17.45 -22.70 -21.89
C MET A 1 -17.08 -21.41 -21.18
N ALA A 2 -15.98 -21.38 -20.43
CA ALA A 2 -15.59 -20.18 -19.69
C ALA A 2 -15.21 -19.07 -20.67
N GLU A 3 -15.75 -17.87 -20.44
CA GLU A 3 -15.41 -16.67 -21.19
C GLU A 3 -13.93 -16.34 -20.98
N GLU A 4 -13.17 -16.23 -22.07
CA GLU A 4 -11.75 -15.94 -22.03
C GLU A 4 -11.55 -14.48 -21.59
N ALA A 5 -11.01 -14.29 -20.39
CA ALA A 5 -10.88 -12.97 -19.79
C ALA A 5 -9.96 -12.06 -20.63
N LYS A 6 -10.41 -10.83 -20.91
CA LYS A 6 -9.65 -9.84 -21.66
C LYS A 6 -8.28 -9.59 -20.99
N PRO A 7 -7.17 -9.50 -21.75
CA PRO A 7 -5.84 -9.29 -21.18
C PRO A 7 -5.79 -8.03 -20.31
N ALA A 8 -5.26 -8.15 -19.09
CA ALA A 8 -5.08 -7.02 -18.18
C ALA A 8 -3.96 -6.10 -18.72
N LYS A 9 -4.32 -4.92 -19.21
CA LYS A 9 -3.37 -3.93 -19.76
C LYS A 9 -2.93 -2.86 -18.77
N ARG A 10 -3.57 -2.80 -17.60
CA ARG A 10 -3.32 -1.80 -16.57
C ARG A 10 -3.08 -2.49 -15.24
N ALA A 11 -1.92 -2.28 -14.66
CA ALA A 11 -1.53 -2.83 -13.36
C ALA A 11 -1.37 -1.72 -12.33
N ALA A 12 -1.88 -1.97 -11.12
CA ALA A 12 -1.61 -1.14 -9.95
C ALA A 12 -0.68 -1.91 -9.00
N VAL A 13 0.43 -1.29 -8.59
CA VAL A 13 1.36 -1.83 -7.61
C VAL A 13 1.24 -1.00 -6.33
N ILE A 14 0.84 -1.65 -5.23
CA ILE A 14 0.63 -1.00 -3.93
C ILE A 14 1.82 -1.33 -3.02
N GLY A 15 2.56 -0.30 -2.64
CA GLY A 15 3.83 -0.38 -1.91
C GLY A 15 5.04 -0.37 -2.84
N LEU A 16 6.04 0.45 -2.50
CA LEU A 16 7.31 0.60 -3.22
C LEU A 16 8.50 0.25 -2.31
N GLY A 17 8.33 -0.80 -1.50
CA GLY A 17 9.42 -1.51 -0.85
C GLY A 17 10.17 -2.44 -1.82
N PRO A 18 11.08 -3.31 -1.33
CA PRO A 18 11.88 -4.20 -2.18
C PRO A 18 11.04 -5.06 -3.13
N ALA A 19 9.92 -5.60 -2.63
CA ALA A 19 8.97 -6.38 -3.43
C ALA A 19 8.33 -5.53 -4.54
N GLY A 20 7.84 -4.33 -4.20
CA GLY A 20 7.25 -3.42 -5.18
C GLY A 20 8.23 -3.03 -6.28
N VAL A 21 9.48 -2.72 -5.92
CA VAL A 21 10.54 -2.35 -6.87
C VAL A 21 10.86 -3.48 -7.84
N ILE A 22 10.99 -4.73 -7.37
CA ILE A 22 11.25 -5.86 -8.28
C ILE A 22 10.02 -6.18 -9.14
N THR A 23 8.81 -6.04 -8.59
CA THR A 23 7.56 -6.22 -9.34
C THR A 23 7.45 -5.25 -10.50
N ILE A 24 7.66 -3.95 -10.29
CA ILE A 24 7.58 -2.98 -11.40
C ILE A 24 8.63 -3.26 -12.48
N LYS A 25 9.82 -3.71 -12.09
CA LYS A 25 10.89 -4.07 -13.02
C LYS A 25 10.51 -5.29 -13.86
N ALA A 26 9.91 -6.31 -13.24
CA ALA A 26 9.41 -7.48 -13.94
C ALA A 26 8.28 -7.10 -14.91
N LEU A 27 7.26 -6.38 -14.44
CA LEU A 27 6.13 -5.95 -15.26
C LEU A 27 6.54 -5.08 -16.46
N ALA A 28 7.51 -4.19 -16.27
CA ALA A 28 8.03 -3.36 -17.35
C ALA A 28 8.80 -4.18 -18.41
N LYS A 29 9.53 -5.22 -17.98
CA LYS A 29 10.26 -6.12 -18.89
C LYS A 29 9.35 -6.95 -19.78
N GLU A 30 8.14 -7.27 -19.33
CA GLU A 30 7.17 -8.04 -20.12
C GLU A 30 6.67 -7.26 -21.36
N GLN A 31 6.78 -5.92 -21.36
CA GLN A 31 6.26 -5.05 -22.43
C GLN A 31 4.78 -5.34 -22.79
N ALA A 32 4.01 -5.90 -21.85
CA ALA A 32 2.64 -6.36 -22.07
C ALA A 32 1.57 -5.39 -21.56
N PHE A 33 1.97 -4.42 -20.73
CA PHE A 33 1.09 -3.48 -20.04
C PHE A 33 1.24 -2.06 -20.59
N ASP A 34 0.13 -1.37 -20.77
CA ASP A 34 0.09 0.03 -21.24
C ASP A 34 0.37 0.99 -20.08
N ILE A 35 -0.11 0.65 -18.87
CA ILE A 35 0.03 1.48 -17.66
C ILE A 35 0.39 0.60 -16.48
N ILE A 36 1.53 0.91 -15.85
CA ILE A 36 1.90 0.42 -14.52
C ILE A 36 1.86 1.63 -13.58
N ARG A 37 0.89 1.65 -12.67
CA ARG A 37 0.75 2.73 -11.68
C ARG A 37 1.16 2.26 -10.31
N VAL A 38 2.06 3.01 -9.67
CA VAL A 38 2.58 2.69 -8.34
C VAL A 38 1.96 3.63 -7.33
N PHE A 39 1.64 3.09 -6.16
CA PHE A 39 1.20 3.85 -5.00
C PHE A 39 2.10 3.51 -3.81
N GLU A 40 2.75 4.51 -3.24
CA GLU A 40 3.50 4.41 -1.98
C GLU A 40 2.90 5.43 -1.02
N ARG A 41 2.65 5.02 0.22
CA ARG A 41 2.09 5.91 1.25
C ARG A 41 3.16 6.83 1.83
N ARG A 42 4.42 6.38 1.82
CA ARG A 42 5.58 7.12 2.31
C ARG A 42 6.08 8.10 1.25
N GLU A 43 6.93 9.01 1.69
CA GLU A 43 7.57 10.06 0.92
C GLU A 43 8.58 9.54 -0.11
N ALA A 44 9.09 8.31 0.05
CA ALA A 44 10.10 7.72 -0.80
C ALA A 44 9.98 6.18 -0.90
N PRO A 45 10.56 5.55 -1.95
CA PRO A 45 10.70 4.11 -2.03
C PRO A 45 11.61 3.55 -0.95
N GLY A 46 11.45 2.26 -0.65
CA GLY A 46 12.32 1.53 0.29
C GLY A 46 11.55 0.69 1.30
N GLY A 47 10.26 0.96 1.52
CA GLY A 47 9.46 0.18 2.48
C GLY A 47 10.00 0.32 3.90
N CYS A 48 10.38 -0.79 4.53
CA CYS A 48 11.01 -0.76 5.86
C CYS A 48 12.45 -0.23 5.86
N TRP A 49 13.08 -0.10 4.68
CA TRP A 49 14.44 0.43 4.54
C TRP A 49 14.48 1.96 4.45
N LEU A 50 13.32 2.61 4.34
CA LEU A 50 13.23 4.05 4.48
C LEU A 50 13.30 4.37 5.97
N GLY A 51 14.46 4.90 6.39
CA GLY A 51 14.74 5.22 7.78
C GLY A 51 13.73 6.22 8.33
N GLU A 52 13.28 5.98 9.56
CA GLU A 52 12.43 6.92 10.28
C GLU A 52 13.32 7.91 11.03
N GLU A 53 13.08 9.20 10.87
CA GLU A 53 13.78 10.23 11.67
C GLU A 53 13.34 10.20 13.14
N LYS A 54 12.11 9.74 13.38
CA LYS A 54 11.51 9.67 14.72
C LYS A 54 11.33 8.19 15.10
N PRO A 55 11.59 7.83 16.37
CA PRO A 55 11.25 6.50 16.83
C PRO A 55 9.74 6.25 16.65
N PRO A 56 9.33 5.00 16.40
CA PRO A 56 7.91 4.67 16.36
C PRO A 56 7.24 5.07 17.68
N PRO A 57 5.93 5.37 17.67
CA PRO A 57 5.18 5.64 18.89
C PRO A 57 5.43 4.51 19.89
N ILE A 58 5.77 4.88 21.13
CA ILE A 58 5.97 3.91 22.20
C ILE A 58 4.60 3.26 22.47
N ILE A 59 4.55 1.93 22.35
CA ILE A 59 3.41 1.14 22.78
C ILE A 59 3.18 1.44 24.25
N GLN A 60 2.00 1.95 24.58
CA GLN A 60 1.66 2.24 25.97
C GLN A 60 1.48 0.91 26.71
N PRO A 61 1.90 0.78 27.99
CA PRO A 61 1.70 -0.45 28.74
C PRO A 61 0.25 -0.94 28.76
N SER A 62 -0.73 -0.02 28.70
CA SER A 62 -2.16 -0.34 28.60
C SER A 62 -2.59 -1.03 27.30
N GLU A 63 -1.77 -0.98 26.25
CA GLU A 63 -2.05 -1.59 24.95
C GLU A 63 -1.50 -3.02 24.83
N LEU A 64 -0.70 -3.47 25.79
CA LEU A 64 -0.01 -4.76 25.70
C LEU A 64 -0.98 -5.94 25.72
N ASP A 65 -2.03 -5.87 26.56
CA ASP A 65 -3.07 -6.89 26.63
C ASP A 65 -3.82 -7.01 25.30
N LEU A 66 -4.16 -5.86 24.68
CA LEU A 66 -4.83 -5.82 23.38
C LEU A 66 -3.98 -6.49 22.29
N LEU A 67 -2.69 -6.16 22.22
CA LEU A 67 -1.76 -6.75 21.26
C LEU A 67 -1.55 -8.25 21.49
N SER A 68 -1.49 -8.67 22.76
CA SER A 68 -1.25 -10.07 23.14
C SER A 68 -2.43 -11.00 22.84
N SER A 69 -3.65 -10.45 22.78
CA SER A 69 -4.88 -11.22 22.53
C SER A 69 -4.91 -11.89 21.15
N ARG A 70 -4.09 -11.42 20.19
CA ARG A 70 -4.07 -11.87 18.78
C ARG A 70 -5.45 -11.82 18.12
N THR A 71 -6.32 -10.94 18.60
CA THR A 71 -7.62 -10.64 17.99
C THR A 71 -7.49 -9.44 17.06
N THR A 72 -8.53 -9.19 16.26
CA THR A 72 -8.57 -8.04 15.34
C THR A 72 -8.66 -6.73 16.12
N ASP A 73 -8.13 -5.65 15.53
CA ASP A 73 -8.21 -4.32 16.12
C ASP A 73 -9.67 -3.92 16.43
N PRO A 74 -9.91 -3.17 17.53
CA PRO A 74 -11.23 -2.67 17.86
C PRO A 74 -11.77 -1.76 16.76
N GLN A 75 -13.08 -1.76 16.55
CA GLN A 75 -13.71 -0.86 15.60
C GLN A 75 -13.44 0.59 15.98
N LEU A 76 -13.05 1.41 15.00
CA LEU A 76 -12.89 2.84 15.20
C LEU A 76 -14.23 3.44 15.66
N PRO A 77 -14.23 4.33 16.67
CA PRO A 77 -15.46 4.85 17.26
C PRO A 77 -16.28 5.69 16.27
N ALA A 78 -15.62 6.27 15.26
CA ALA A 78 -16.27 6.98 14.17
C ALA A 78 -15.42 6.91 12.90
N ILE A 79 -16.09 6.99 11.75
CA ILE A 79 -15.41 7.15 10.47
C ILE A 79 -14.90 8.60 10.39
N PRO A 80 -13.61 8.84 10.08
CA PRO A 80 -13.08 10.19 9.91
C PRO A 80 -13.85 10.95 8.83
N SER A 81 -14.19 12.21 9.09
CA SER A 81 -14.90 13.07 8.13
C SER A 81 -14.11 13.37 6.87
N ASN A 82 -12.78 13.28 6.95
CA ASN A 82 -11.87 13.51 5.85
C ASN A 82 -11.10 12.21 5.56
N LEU A 83 -11.42 11.59 4.44
CA LEU A 83 -10.72 10.39 3.96
C LEU A 83 -9.67 10.82 2.94
N PRO A 84 -8.51 10.12 2.85
CA PRO A 84 -7.56 10.36 1.79
C PRO A 84 -8.25 10.18 0.42
N ALA A 85 -8.46 11.28 -0.30
CA ALA A 85 -9.07 11.27 -1.63
C ALA A 85 -7.99 11.54 -2.69
N GLN A 86 -8.08 10.84 -3.83
CA GLN A 86 -7.31 11.22 -5.01
C GLN A 86 -7.84 12.55 -5.53
N LEU A 87 -6.94 13.49 -5.82
CA LEU A 87 -7.33 14.69 -6.57
C LEU A 87 -7.75 14.27 -8.00
N PRO A 88 -8.83 14.86 -8.54
CA PRO A 88 -9.16 14.71 -9.96
C PRO A 88 -7.95 15.09 -10.82
N LYS A 89 -7.76 14.42 -11.96
CA LYS A 89 -6.68 14.76 -12.88
C LYS A 89 -6.87 16.22 -13.34
N PRO A 90 -5.85 17.09 -13.22
CA PRO A 90 -5.93 18.44 -13.75
C PRO A 90 -6.11 18.40 -15.29
N PRO A 91 -6.76 19.42 -15.88
CA PRO A 91 -7.02 19.52 -17.31
C PRO A 91 -5.74 19.51 -18.15
#